data_AF-X0SK77-F1
#
_entry.id   AF-X0SK77-F1
#
_cell.length_a   1.000
_cell.length_b   1.000
_cell.length_c   1.000
_cell.angle_alpha   90.00
_cell.angle_beta   90.00
_cell.angle_gamma   90.00
#
_symmetry.space_group_name_H-M   'P 1'
#
loop_
_entity.id
_entity.type
_entity.pdbx_description
1 polymer ?
#
loop_
_entity_poly.entity_id
_entity_poly.type
_entity_poly.pdbx_seq_one_letter_code
_entity_poly.pdbx_strand_id
1 'polypeptide(L)'
;LAAPYVSDDIDPVVTVNVAKAKNYAMQGCSGIANLVILNCLYGTVSTAIYRGIQREHNRIPVLNMIYDGLKQTNAKTRIEAFIHQAKLYHQRYSMV
;
A
#
# COMPACT_ATOMS: atom_id res chain seq x y z
N LEU A 1 -7.36 29.18 -3.96
CA LEU A 1 -6.87 30.06 -5.04
C LEU A 1 -5.44 29.76 -5.54
N ALA A 2 -4.72 28.65 -5.28
CA ALA A 2 -4.93 27.44 -4.50
C ALA A 2 -3.58 26.91 -3.92
N ALA A 3 -3.24 27.16 -2.66
CA ALA A 3 -3.95 27.98 -1.67
C ALA A 3 -4.03 29.46 -2.08
N PRO A 4 -2.91 30.21 -2.09
CA PRO A 4 -2.38 30.71 -3.37
C PRO A 4 -1.36 29.81 -4.10
N TYR A 5 -0.62 28.93 -3.41
CA TYR A 5 0.38 28.05 -4.06
C TYR A 5 0.34 26.57 -3.64
N VAL A 6 -0.06 26.25 -2.39
CA VAL A 6 -0.52 24.89 -2.01
C VAL A 6 -1.29 24.96 -0.68
N SER A 7 -2.41 24.25 -0.60
CA SER A 7 -2.87 23.44 0.56
C SER A 7 -4.40 23.35 0.62
N ASP A 8 -4.90 22.12 0.54
CA ASP A 8 -6.24 21.70 0.97
C ASP A 8 -6.10 20.29 1.63
N ASP A 9 -5.28 20.23 2.68
CA ASP A 9 -5.16 19.22 3.76
C ASP A 9 -4.71 17.77 3.50
N ILE A 10 -4.80 17.20 2.29
CA ILE A 10 -3.93 16.12 1.77
C ILE A 10 -4.14 16.10 0.26
N ASP A 11 -3.07 15.91 -0.52
CA ASP A 11 -3.16 15.79 -1.98
C ASP A 11 -4.28 14.80 -2.40
N PRO A 12 -5.24 15.20 -3.26
CA PRO A 12 -6.38 14.36 -3.62
C PRO A 12 -6.00 12.99 -4.19
N VAL A 13 -4.85 12.87 -4.85
CA VAL A 13 -4.36 11.60 -5.39
C VAL A 13 -3.96 10.66 -4.25
N VAL A 14 -3.32 11.16 -3.20
CA VAL A 14 -3.01 10.38 -1.98
C VAL A 14 -4.29 9.97 -1.27
N THR A 15 -5.22 10.89 -1.06
CA THR A 15 -6.52 10.60 -0.41
C THR A 15 -7.28 9.50 -1.17
N VAL A 16 -7.41 9.63 -2.49
CA VAL A 16 -8.10 8.63 -3.33
C VAL A 16 -7.35 7.29 -3.35
N ASN A 17 -6.01 7.29 -3.38
CA ASN A 17 -5.20 6.07 -3.35
C ASN A 17 -5.37 5.31 -2.02
N VAL A 18 -5.27 6.01 -0.90
CA VAL A 18 -5.47 5.46 0.45
C VAL A 18 -6.91 4.97 0.64
N ALA A 19 -7.90 5.75 0.20
CA ALA A 19 -9.31 5.37 0.28
C ALA A 19 -9.61 4.09 -0.52
N LYS A 20 -9.05 3.95 -1.72
CA LYS A 20 -9.12 2.71 -2.51
C LYS A 20 -8.48 1.52 -1.79
N ALA A 21 -7.27 1.69 -1.25
CA ALA A 21 -6.58 0.65 -0.51
C ALA A 21 -7.36 0.17 0.74
N LYS A 22 -7.95 1.12 1.49
CA LYS A 22 -8.84 0.80 2.63
C LYS A 22 -10.12 0.10 2.16
N ASN A 23 -10.76 0.59 1.10
CA ASN A 23 -11.96 -0.03 0.55
C ASN A 23 -11.69 -1.48 0.09
N TYR A 24 -10.56 -1.76 -0.58
CA TYR A 24 -10.19 -3.13 -0.94
C TYR A 24 -9.97 -4.03 0.29
N ALA A 25 -9.35 -3.51 1.35
CA ALA A 25 -9.20 -4.25 2.62
C ALA A 25 -10.54 -4.53 3.31
N MET A 26 -11.52 -3.61 3.20
CA MET A 26 -12.90 -3.83 3.65
C MET A 26 -13.66 -4.84 2.77
N GLN A 27 -13.38 -4.87 1.46
CA GLN A 27 -13.95 -5.82 0.49
C GLN A 27 -13.29 -7.21 0.53
N GLY A 28 -12.51 -7.51 1.58
CA GLY A 28 -11.93 -8.84 1.80
C GLY A 28 -10.64 -9.13 1.01
N CYS A 29 -9.97 -8.12 0.45
CA CYS A 29 -8.66 -8.35 -0.16
C CYS A 29 -7.65 -8.87 0.88
N SER A 30 -6.72 -9.72 0.44
CA SER A 30 -5.79 -10.41 1.33
C SER A 30 -4.37 -9.83 1.34
N GLY A 31 -4.19 -8.66 0.72
CA GLY A 31 -2.92 -7.93 0.68
C GLY A 31 -2.99 -6.67 -0.17
N ILE A 32 -2.13 -5.69 0.12
CA ILE A 32 -2.01 -4.42 -0.61
C ILE A 32 -0.59 -4.29 -1.19
N ALA A 33 -0.46 -3.97 -2.48
CA ALA A 33 0.82 -3.73 -3.12
C ALA A 33 0.98 -2.24 -3.48
N ASN A 34 1.92 -1.57 -2.82
CA ASN A 34 2.34 -0.20 -3.10
C ASN A 34 3.54 -0.24 -4.05
N LEU A 35 3.30 -0.06 -5.34
CA LEU A 35 4.33 -0.07 -6.39
C LEU A 35 4.57 1.36 -6.85
N VAL A 36 5.74 1.94 -6.53
CA VAL A 36 6.02 3.38 -6.67
C VAL A 36 7.42 3.60 -7.23
N ILE A 37 7.68 4.75 -7.86
CA ILE A 37 9.04 5.09 -8.30
C ILE A 37 9.88 5.70 -7.17
N LEU A 38 11.21 5.71 -7.33
CA LEU A 38 12.14 6.36 -6.42
C LEU A 38 11.77 7.84 -6.20
N ASN A 39 11.88 8.29 -4.95
CA ASN A 39 11.53 9.64 -4.50
C ASN A 39 10.07 10.08 -4.78
N CYS A 40 9.16 9.13 -5.05
CA CYS A 40 7.72 9.41 -5.14
C CYS A 40 7.15 9.83 -3.77
N LEU A 41 6.94 11.13 -3.57
CA LEU A 41 6.36 11.70 -2.35
C LEU A 41 5.06 10.99 -1.95
N TYR A 42 4.14 10.82 -2.90
CA TYR A 42 2.86 10.14 -2.70
C TYR A 42 3.03 8.67 -2.25
N GLY A 43 4.06 7.99 -2.76
CA GLY A 43 4.40 6.62 -2.38
C GLY A 43 4.93 6.52 -0.95
N THR A 44 5.79 7.46 -0.54
CA THR A 44 6.31 7.57 0.82
C THR A 44 5.20 7.88 1.83
N VAL A 45 4.33 8.84 1.52
CA VAL A 45 3.17 9.19 2.36
C VAL A 45 2.19 8.01 2.47
N SER A 46 1.85 7.35 1.35
CA SER A 46 0.99 6.16 1.35
C SER A 46 1.58 5.03 2.19
N THR A 47 2.91 4.80 2.11
CA THR A 47 3.61 3.79 2.92
C THR A 47 3.45 4.01 4.42
N ALA A 48 3.50 5.28 4.87
CA ALA A 48 3.28 5.63 6.27
C ALA A 48 1.83 5.38 6.69
N ILE A 49 0.86 5.80 5.88
CA ILE A 49 -0.58 5.65 6.16
C ILE A 49 -1.02 4.19 6.15
N TYR A 50 -0.46 3.34 5.28
CA TYR A 50 -0.74 1.90 5.23
C TYR A 50 -0.37 1.16 6.53
N ARG A 51 0.42 1.75 7.45
CA ARG A 51 0.62 1.21 8.80
C ARG A 51 -0.63 1.34 9.69
N GLY A 52 -1.50 2.31 9.42
CA GLY A 52 -2.82 2.44 10.05
C GLY A 52 -3.77 1.34 9.56
N ILE A 53 -3.95 1.24 8.24
CA ILE A 53 -4.78 0.19 7.59
C ILE A 53 -4.35 -1.20 8.06
N GLN A 54 -3.04 -1.47 8.15
CA GLN A 54 -2.53 -2.74 8.71
C GLN A 54 -3.04 -3.04 10.13
N ARG A 55 -3.11 -2.05 11.02
CA ARG A 55 -3.59 -2.25 12.40
C ARG A 55 -5.10 -2.50 12.44
N GLU A 56 -5.86 -1.80 11.60
CA GLU A 56 -7.32 -1.94 11.48
C GLU A 56 -7.73 -3.30 10.88
N HIS A 57 -6.93 -3.84 9.96
CA HIS A 57 -7.23 -5.07 9.23
C HIS A 57 -6.28 -6.22 9.59
N ASN A 58 -6.23 -6.64 10.86
CA ASN A 58 -5.54 -7.88 11.32
C ASN A 58 -4.08 -8.07 10.86
N ARG A 59 -3.34 -6.97 10.64
CA ARG A 59 -2.00 -6.94 10.01
C ARG A 59 -1.99 -7.49 8.57
N ILE A 60 -2.96 -7.09 7.76
CA ILE A 60 -3.05 -7.39 6.32
C ILE A 60 -1.69 -7.17 5.64
N PRO A 61 -1.16 -8.12 4.85
CA PRO A 61 0.15 -7.98 4.21
C PRO A 61 0.23 -6.74 3.31
N VAL A 62 1.31 -5.97 3.43
CA VAL A 62 1.59 -4.82 2.56
C VAL A 62 2.98 -4.92 1.95
N LEU A 63 3.04 -5.05 0.63
CA LEU A 63 4.28 -4.99 -0.14
C LEU A 63 4.55 -3.55 -0.59
N ASN A 64 5.70 -2.98 -0.23
CA ASN A 64 6.14 -1.69 -0.74
C ASN A 64 7.36 -1.91 -1.66
N MET A 65 7.23 -1.63 -2.96
CA MET A 65 8.33 -1.68 -3.93
C MET A 65 8.58 -0.29 -4.50
N ILE A 66 9.83 0.15 -4.40
CA ILE A 66 10.31 1.43 -4.92
C ILE A 66 11.16 1.12 -6.14
N TYR A 67 10.77 1.57 -7.33
CA TYR A 67 11.47 1.33 -8.60
C TYR A 67 12.35 2.55 -8.96
N ASP A 68 13.65 2.31 -9.09
CA ASP A 68 14.71 3.29 -9.37
C ASP A 68 15.24 3.20 -10.82
N GLY A 69 14.66 2.32 -11.64
CA GLY A 69 15.14 1.99 -12.97
C GLY A 69 16.31 0.99 -12.98
N LEU A 70 16.81 0.56 -11.82
CA LEU A 70 17.88 -0.42 -11.69
C LEU A 70 17.31 -1.83 -11.50
N LYS A 71 18.12 -2.84 -11.83
CA LYS A 71 17.74 -4.25 -11.62
C LYS A 71 17.81 -4.60 -10.13
N GLN A 72 16.66 -4.68 -9.48
CA GLN A 72 16.58 -5.14 -8.10
C GLN A 72 16.89 -6.63 -7.98
N THR A 73 17.93 -6.94 -7.21
CA THR A 73 18.40 -8.31 -6.96
C THR A 73 17.43 -9.15 -6.12
N ASN A 74 16.63 -8.51 -5.27
CA ASN A 74 15.73 -9.17 -4.31
C ASN A 74 14.22 -9.07 -4.65
N ALA A 75 13.85 -8.40 -5.75
CA ALA A 75 12.45 -8.12 -6.08
C ALA A 75 11.58 -9.39 -6.14
N LYS A 76 12.07 -10.45 -6.81
CA LYS A 76 11.37 -11.75 -6.90
C LYS A 76 11.06 -12.33 -5.52
N THR A 77 12.06 -12.46 -4.65
CA THR A 77 11.91 -13.02 -3.30
C THR A 77 10.96 -12.19 -2.43
N ARG A 78 10.95 -10.86 -2.58
CA ARG A 78 10.02 -9.98 -1.86
C ARG A 78 8.56 -10.17 -2.31
N ILE A 79 8.33 -10.40 -3.61
CA ILE A 79 7.01 -10.73 -4.16
C ILE A 79 6.57 -12.12 -3.68
N GLU A 80 7.45 -13.12 -3.74
CA GLU A 80 7.17 -14.49 -3.26
C GLU A 80 6.78 -14.51 -1.78
N ALA A 81 7.52 -13.79 -0.93
CA ALA A 81 7.22 -13.64 0.49
C ALA A 81 5.87 -12.93 0.73
N PHE A 82 5.57 -11.87 -0.02
CA PHE A 82 4.27 -11.18 0.06
C PHE A 82 3.10 -12.08 -0.35
N ILE A 83 3.21 -12.82 -1.46
CA ILE A 83 2.17 -13.75 -1.92
C ILE A 83 1.97 -14.89 -0.90
N HIS A 84 3.03 -15.39 -0.28
CA HIS A 84 2.94 -16.37 0.80
C HIS A 84 2.19 -15.80 2.02
N GLN A 85 2.53 -14.58 2.46
CA GLN A 85 1.82 -13.89 3.54
C GLN A 85 0.33 -13.65 3.20
N ALA A 86 0.03 -13.23 1.97
CA ALA A 86 -1.35 -12.98 1.52
C ALA A 86 -2.20 -14.26 1.52
N LYS A 87 -1.63 -15.40 1.12
CA LYS A 87 -2.29 -16.72 1.20
C LYS A 87 -2.62 -17.10 2.65
N LEU A 88 -1.66 -16.94 3.57
CA LEU A 88 -1.88 -17.24 4.99
C LEU A 88 -2.91 -16.30 5.62
N TYR A 89 -2.91 -15.02 5.26
CA TYR A 89 -3.92 -14.06 5.70
C TYR A 89 -5.32 -14.44 5.17
N HIS A 90 -5.44 -14.76 3.88
CA HIS A 90 -6.68 -15.20 3.24
C HIS A 90 -7.27 -16.42 3.96
N GLN A 91 -6.45 -17.46 4.18
CA GLN A 91 -6.87 -18.69 4.86
C GLN A 91 -7.38 -18.45 6.29
N ARG A 92 -6.88 -17.41 6.97
CA ARG A 92 -7.20 -17.11 8.36
C ARG A 92 -8.37 -16.13 8.55
N TYR A 93 -8.62 -15.24 7.59
CA TYR A 93 -9.55 -14.11 7.75
C TYR A 93 -10.53 -13.89 6.58
N SER A 94 -10.40 -14.63 5.48
CA SER A 94 -11.27 -14.50 4.29
C SER A 94 -12.08 -15.78 4.01
N MET A 95 -12.18 -16.69 4.98
CA MET A 95 -12.85 -17.99 4.85
C MET A 95 -14.08 -18.12 5.77
N VAL A 96 -14.92 -17.07 5.76
CA VAL A 96 -16.27 -17.00 6.34
C VAL A 96 -17.14 -16.23 5.35
#